data_AF-A0AA91PBS7-F1
#
_entry.id   AF-A0AA91PBS7-F1
#
_cell.length_a   1.000
_cell.length_b   1.000
_cell.length_c   1.000
_cell.angle_alpha   90.00
_cell.angle_beta   90.00
_cell.angle_gamma   90.00
#
_symmetry.space_group_name_H-M   'P 1'
#
loop_
_entity.id
_entity.type
_entity.pdbx_description
1 polymer ?
#
loop_
_entity_poly.entity_id
_entity_poly.type
_entity_poly.pdbx_seq_one_letter_code
_entity_poly.pdbx_strand_id
1 'polypeptide(L)' 'AAEEHAEARVIDAYLPTPLTDGELADVVDTALAQVAEDLGERPGRQQMGLVMKAATAIAAGKADGARLAAAVKDRL' A
#
# COMPACT_ATOMS: atom_id res chain seq x y z
N ALA A 1 11.65 21.32 3.31
CA ALA A 1 10.36 20.78 3.79
C ALA A 1 10.60 19.31 4.06
N ALA A 2 10.25 18.87 5.27
CA ALA A 2 10.70 17.61 5.85
C ALA A 2 9.85 16.44 5.31
N GLU A 3 10.49 15.51 4.61
CA GLU A 3 9.95 14.16 4.43
C GLU A 3 10.61 13.29 5.50
N GLU A 4 9.81 12.96 6.51
CA GLU A 4 10.25 12.29 7.72
C GLU A 4 10.46 10.81 7.43
N HIS A 5 11.70 10.37 7.64
CA HIS A 5 12.16 9.00 7.51
C HIS A 5 11.45 8.10 8.54
N ALA A 6 10.59 7.21 8.09
CA ALA A 6 10.09 6.11 8.92
C ALA A 6 10.88 4.83 8.62
N GLU A 7 12.08 4.75 9.20
CA GLU A 7 12.77 3.48 9.38
C GLU A 7 12.09 2.66 10.48
N ALA A 8 11.62 1.45 10.17
CA ALA A 8 11.33 0.44 11.19
C ALA A 8 11.85 -0.93 10.74
N ARG A 9 13.01 -1.30 11.29
CA ARG A 9 13.51 -2.68 11.32
C ARG A 9 12.81 -3.44 12.46
N VAL A 10 12.44 -4.70 12.23
CA VAL A 10 12.98 -5.91 12.91
C VAL A 10 12.02 -7.10 12.74
N ILE A 11 12.67 -8.24 12.54
CA ILE A 11 12.26 -9.64 12.32
C ILE A 11 11.35 -10.19 13.45
N ASP A 12 10.30 -10.94 13.12
CA ASP A 12 9.88 -12.10 13.94
C ASP A 12 9.08 -13.17 13.16
N ALA A 13 8.98 -14.35 13.77
CA ALA A 13 9.08 -15.68 13.18
C ALA A 13 7.86 -16.30 12.47
N TYR A 14 8.17 -17.16 11.49
CA TYR A 14 7.40 -18.27 10.88
C TYR A 14 5.98 -18.05 10.31
N LEU A 15 5.32 -16.92 10.56
CA LEU A 15 4.09 -16.47 9.90
C LEU A 15 4.19 -14.97 9.65
N PRO A 16 3.78 -14.44 8.48
CA PRO A 16 3.78 -13.00 8.26
C PRO A 16 2.82 -12.34 9.25
N THR A 17 3.34 -11.47 10.12
CA THR A 17 2.50 -10.62 10.97
C THR A 17 1.58 -9.78 10.07
N PRO A 18 0.25 -9.77 10.31
CA PRO A 18 -0.66 -8.92 9.57
C PRO A 18 -0.27 -7.44 9.69
N LEU A 19 -0.46 -6.67 8.62
CA LEU A 19 -0.23 -5.23 8.65
C LEU A 19 -1.14 -4.57 9.70
N THR A 20 -0.54 -3.69 10.50
CA THR A 20 -1.27 -2.70 11.28
C THR A 20 -1.98 -1.71 10.36
N ASP A 21 -2.91 -0.92 10.88
CA ASP A 21 -3.60 0.09 10.07
C ASP A 21 -2.63 1.15 9.51
N GLY A 22 -1.56 1.48 10.23
CA GLY A 22 -0.51 2.39 9.78
C GLY A 22 0.31 1.79 8.64
N GLU A 23 0.79 0.56 8.79
CA GLU A 23 1.53 -0.10 7.72
C GLU A 23 0.65 -0.37 6.49
N LEU A 24 -0.63 -0.69 6.70
CA LEU A 24 -1.60 -0.81 5.60
C LEU A 24 -1.77 0.51 4.87
N ALA A 25 -1.79 1.62 5.61
CA ALA A 25 -1.83 2.95 5.05
C ALA A 25 -0.60 3.22 4.17
N ASP A 26 0.59 2.97 4.69
CA ASP A 26 1.86 3.18 3.97
C ASP A 26 1.93 2.34 2.69
N VAL A 27 1.46 1.08 2.74
CA VAL A 27 1.38 0.21 1.57
C VAL A 27 0.52 0.81 0.47
N VAL A 28 -0.64 1.35 0.83
CA VAL A 28 -1.56 1.94 -0.15
C VAL A 28 -1.01 3.25 -0.71
N ASP A 29 -0.43 4.11 0.13
CA ASP A 29 0.18 5.36 -0.31
C ASP A 29 1.36 5.09 -1.26
N THR A 30 2.17 4.09 -0.96
CA THR A 30 3.26 3.64 -1.84
C THR A 30 2.71 3.12 -3.18
N ALA A 31 1.66 2.30 -3.15
CA ALA A 31 1.04 1.77 -4.37
C ALA A 31 0.45 2.88 -5.25
N LEU A 32 -0.19 3.89 -4.65
CA LEU A 32 -0.72 5.05 -5.36
C LEU A 32 0.39 5.86 -6.01
N ALA A 33 1.50 6.09 -5.29
CA ALA A 33 2.66 6.81 -5.82
C ALA A 33 3.28 6.07 -7.02
N GLN A 34 3.53 4.76 -6.90
CA GLN A 34 4.08 3.95 -7.99
C GLN A 34 3.20 3.99 -9.24
N VAL A 35 1.89 3.81 -9.08
CA VAL A 35 0.96 3.86 -10.21
C VAL A 35 0.87 5.28 -10.78
N ALA A 36 0.97 6.32 -9.94
CA ALA A 36 0.99 7.69 -10.43
C ALA A 36 2.22 8.00 -11.27
N GLU A 37 3.39 7.52 -10.85
CA GLU A 37 4.64 7.64 -11.61
C GLU A 37 4.55 6.91 -12.95
N ASP A 38 3.99 5.69 -12.96
CA ASP A 38 3.80 4.89 -14.19
C ASP A 38 2.83 5.55 -15.18
N LEU A 39 1.80 6.24 -14.68
CA LEU A 39 0.78 6.90 -15.51
C LEU A 39 1.15 8.34 -15.88
N GLY A 40 2.00 9.00 -15.09
CA GLY A 40 2.27 10.43 -15.16
C GLY A 40 1.15 11.32 -14.59
N GLU A 41 0.15 10.72 -13.94
CA GLU A 41 -0.96 11.43 -13.28
C GLU A 41 -1.48 10.65 -12.07
N ARG A 42 -2.20 11.33 -11.17
CA ARG A 42 -2.78 10.65 -10.00
C ARG A 42 -3.83 9.62 -10.46
N PRO A 43 -3.70 8.33 -10.08
CA PRO A 43 -4.67 7.31 -10.46
C PRO A 43 -6.05 7.63 -9.90
N GLY A 44 -7.09 7.38 -10.70
CA GLY A 44 -8.48 7.50 -10.30
C GLY A 44 -9.15 6.14 -10.13
N ARG A 45 -10.48 6.17 -10.00
CA ARG A 45 -11.30 4.96 -9.84
C ARG A 45 -11.15 3.94 -10.97
N GLN A 46 -10.83 4.40 -12.19
CA GLN A 46 -10.59 3.52 -13.34
C GLN A 46 -9.28 2.70 -13.19
N GLN A 47 -8.30 3.24 -12.47
CA GLN A 47 -7.00 2.62 -12.23
C GLN A 47 -6.93 1.88 -10.88
N MET A 48 -8.04 1.78 -10.16
CA MET A 48 -8.18 1.00 -8.93
C MET A 48 -7.54 -0.40 -9.03
N GLY A 49 -7.76 -1.10 -10.14
CA GLY A 49 -7.18 -2.43 -10.35
C GLY A 49 -5.64 -2.44 -10.42
N LEU A 50 -5.03 -1.39 -10.98
CA LEU A 50 -3.58 -1.21 -11.00
C LEU A 50 -3.04 -0.94 -9.60
N VAL A 51 -3.69 -0.04 -8.86
CA VAL A 51 -3.31 0.28 -7.47
C VAL A 51 -3.44 -0.94 -6.57
N MET A 52 -4.53 -1.71 -6.71
CA MET A 52 -4.72 -2.97 -5.97
C MET A 52 -3.63 -4.00 -6.27
N LYS A 53 -3.20 -4.12 -7.53
CA LYS A 53 -2.13 -5.05 -7.92
C LYS A 53 -0.80 -4.64 -7.27
N ALA A 54 -0.44 -3.35 -7.33
CA ALA A 54 0.76 -2.83 -6.69
C ALA A 54 0.71 -3.01 -5.16
N ALA A 55 -0.38 -2.61 -4.51
CA ALA A 55 -0.56 -2.75 -3.06
C ALA A 55 -0.50 -4.22 -2.61
N THR A 56 -1.06 -5.16 -3.37
CA THR A 56 -1.00 -6.60 -3.05
C THR A 56 0.43 -7.13 -3.13
N ALA A 57 1.20 -6.68 -4.12
CA ALA A 57 2.61 -7.05 -4.27
C ALA A 57 3.45 -6.51 -3.10
N ILE A 58 3.24 -5.24 -2.71
CA ILE A 58 3.94 -4.61 -1.58
C ILE A 58 3.56 -5.29 -0.26
N ALA A 59 2.26 -5.57 -0.04
CA ALA A 59 1.79 -6.22 1.18
C ALA A 59 2.35 -7.63 1.35
N ALA A 60 2.78 -8.30 0.27
CA ALA A 60 3.42 -9.61 0.30
C ALA A 60 2.66 -10.67 1.13
N GLY A 61 1.32 -10.64 1.05
CA GLY A 61 0.44 -11.55 1.81
C GLY A 61 0.22 -11.19 3.28
N LYS A 62 0.72 -10.03 3.74
CA LYS A 62 0.52 -9.52 5.12
C LYS A 62 -0.80 -8.77 5.32
N ALA A 63 -1.58 -8.54 4.28
CA ALA A 63 -2.91 -7.94 4.38
C ALA A 63 -3.92 -8.76 3.59
N ASP A 64 -5.14 -8.88 4.11
CA ASP A 64 -6.24 -9.47 3.37
C ASP A 64 -6.73 -8.50 2.29
N GLY A 65 -7.21 -9.07 1.18
CA GLY A 65 -7.64 -8.28 0.02
C GLY A 65 -8.81 -7.35 0.30
N ALA A 66 -9.66 -7.62 1.31
CA ALA A 66 -10.79 -6.77 1.63
C ALA A 66 -10.35 -5.51 2.37
N ARG A 67 -9.47 -5.62 3.37
CA ARG A 67 -8.86 -4.45 4.04
C ARG A 67 -8.06 -3.60 3.06
N LEU A 68 -7.29 -4.24 2.18
CA LEU A 68 -6.53 -3.54 1.15
C LEU A 68 -7.47 -2.76 0.20
N ALA A 69 -8.54 -3.40 -0.27
CA ALA A 69 -9.51 -2.78 -1.17
C ALA A 69 -10.25 -1.60 -0.53
N ALA A 70 -10.62 -1.72 0.74
CA ALA A 70 -11.23 -0.62 1.49
C ALA A 70 -10.25 0.57 1.60
N ALA A 71 -9.01 0.31 2.03
CA ALA A 71 -8.00 1.35 2.22
C ALA A 71 -7.58 2.04 0.90
N VAL A 72 -7.52 1.31 -0.22
CA VAL A 72 -7.29 1.89 -1.56
C VAL A 72 -8.47 2.76 -1.98
N LYS A 73 -9.69 2.27 -1.77
CA LYS A 73 -10.91 3.00 -2.14
C LYS A 73 -11.08 4.30 -1.37
N ASP A 74 -10.68 4.35 -0.10
CA ASP A 74 -10.80 5.56 0.72
C ASP A 74 -9.83 6.67 0.28
N ARG A 75 -8.79 6.35 -0.50
CA ARG A 75 -7.77 7.30 -0.97
C ARG A 75 -7.91 7.77 -2.43
N LEU A 76 -8.81 7.14 -3.18
CA LEU A 76 -9.10 7.41 -4.61
C LEU A 76 -10.36 8.26 -4.80
#